data_AF-A0A0C3N695-F1
#
_entry.id   AF-A0A0C3N695-F1
#
_cell.length_a   1.000
_cell.length_b   1.000
_cell.length_c   1.000
_cell.angle_alpha   90.00
_cell.angle_beta   90.00
_cell.angle_gamma   90.00
#
_symmetry.space_group_name_H-M   'P 1'
#
loop_
_entity.id
_entity.type
_entity.pdbx_description
1 polymer ?
#
loop_
_entity_poly.entity_id
_entity_poly.type
_entity_poly.pdbx_seq_one_letter_code
_entity_poly.pdbx_strand_id
1 'polypeptide(L)'
;MEDEDEQRALEEDITGKILWVSWCGILSEVQQLLPEVVSYIRRERDSMALEVRGRFRGCLLEMGNIIKKTSPVYLDDDLAHLRRIMLDAGAGISKHRSWLDARAAEQNKWSSTPASRGNPPTISAHFTENHIVDKY
;
A
#
# COMPACT_ATOMS: atom_id res chain seq x y z
N MET A 1 -15.58 -3.96 15.00
CA MET A 1 -15.53 -4.36 13.58
C MET A 1 -14.96 -3.23 12.72
N GLU A 2 -15.65 -2.10 12.49
CA GLU A 2 -15.09 -1.01 11.66
C GLU A 2 -13.77 -0.43 12.20
N ASP A 3 -13.69 -0.17 13.51
CA ASP A 3 -12.49 0.37 14.15
C ASP A 3 -11.32 -0.65 14.18
N GLU A 4 -11.62 -1.96 14.19
CA GLU A 4 -10.61 -3.02 14.15
C GLU A 4 -10.00 -3.17 12.75
N ASP A 5 -10.83 -3.04 11.71
CA ASP A 5 -10.37 -3.09 10.32
C ASP A 5 -9.54 -1.83 9.96
N GLU A 6 -9.92 -0.66 10.47
CA GLU A 6 -9.13 0.58 10.35
C GLU A 6 -7.76 0.42 11.02
N GLN A 7 -7.74 -0.05 12.27
CA GLN A 7 -6.50 -0.29 13.01
C GLN A 7 -5.59 -1.29 12.29
N ARG A 8 -6.15 -2.41 11.81
CA ARG A 8 -5.41 -3.43 11.05
C ARG A 8 -4.82 -2.86 9.76
N ALA A 9 -5.55 -2.01 9.03
CA ALA A 9 -5.04 -1.35 7.83
C ALA A 9 -3.88 -0.39 8.13
N LEU A 10 -3.97 0.34 9.24
CA LEU A 10 -2.89 1.24 9.69
C LEU A 10 -1.63 0.46 10.08
N GLU A 11 -1.79 -0.64 10.82
CA GLU A 11 -0.68 -1.52 11.22
C GLU A 11 0.02 -2.14 10.02
N GLU A 12 -0.73 -2.61 9.03
CA GLU A 12 -0.18 -3.14 7.78
C GLU A 12 0.60 -2.07 7.01
N ASP A 13 0.08 -0.84 6.91
CA ASP A 13 0.76 0.26 6.20
C ASP A 13 2.06 0.69 6.91
N ILE A 14 2.06 0.76 8.25
CA ILE A 14 3.26 1.10 9.03
C ILE A 14 4.30 -0.02 8.91
N THR A 15 3.87 -1.26 9.09
CA THR A 15 4.74 -2.44 8.98
C THR A 15 5.35 -2.52 7.57
N GLY A 16 4.55 -2.32 6.53
CA GLY A 16 5.03 -2.28 5.15
C GLY A 16 6.12 -1.23 4.93
N LYS A 17 5.95 -0.01 5.47
CA LYS A 17 6.97 1.05 5.38
C LYS A 17 8.26 0.70 6.11
N ILE A 18 8.18 0.12 7.31
CA ILE A 18 9.37 -0.32 8.07
C ILE A 18 10.13 -1.39 7.29
N LEU A 19 9.41 -2.39 6.76
CA LEU A 19 9.99 -3.45 5.95
C LEU A 19 10.65 -2.89 4.69
N TRP A 20 9.98 -1.97 3.99
CA TRP A 20 10.50 -1.36 2.78
C TRP A 20 11.79 -0.57 3.03
N VAL A 21 11.82 0.29 4.05
CA VAL A 21 13.03 1.06 4.41
C VAL A 21 14.18 0.11 4.80
N SER A 22 13.88 -0.94 5.57
CA SER A 22 14.88 -1.94 5.95
C SER A 22 15.43 -2.68 4.73
N TRP A 23 14.56 -3.08 3.79
CA TRP A 23 14.95 -3.70 2.53
C TRP A 23 15.84 -2.77 1.68
N CYS A 24 15.47 -1.50 1.54
CA CYS A 24 16.27 -0.51 0.84
C CYS A 24 17.65 -0.31 1.48
N GLY A 25 17.73 -0.30 2.82
CA GLY A 25 18.99 -0.21 3.56
C GLY A 25 19.91 -1.40 3.25
N ILE A 26 19.41 -2.63 3.43
CA ILE A 26 20.15 -3.86 3.12
C ILE A 26 20.59 -3.89 1.66
N LEU A 27 19.69 -3.55 0.73
CA LEU A 27 20.00 -3.53 -0.70
C LEU A 27 21.12 -2.53 -1.01
N SER A 28 21.10 -1.36 -0.37
CA SER A 28 22.12 -0.32 -0.55
C SER A 28 23.49 -0.78 -0.01
N GLU A 29 23.53 -1.43 1.15
CA GLU A 29 24.77 -2.01 1.70
C GLU A 29 25.34 -3.09 0.78
N VAL A 30 24.50 -4.03 0.32
CA VAL A 30 24.92 -5.09 -0.61
C VAL A 30 25.47 -4.50 -1.90
N GLN A 31 24.81 -3.48 -2.46
CA GLN A 31 25.26 -2.80 -3.67
C GLN A 31 26.61 -2.09 -3.51
N GLN A 32 26.94 -1.59 -2.33
CA GLN A 32 28.23 -0.94 -2.04
C GLN A 32 29.35 -1.96 -1.78
N LEU A 33 29.04 -3.03 -1.04
CA LEU A 33 30.03 -4.05 -0.68
C LEU A 33 30.37 -4.99 -1.84
N LEU A 34 29.42 -5.27 -2.73
CA LEU A 34 29.64 -6.22 -3.83
C LEU A 34 30.79 -5.81 -4.77
N PRO A 35 30.91 -4.55 -5.24
CA PRO A 35 32.07 -4.10 -6.00
C PRO A 35 33.39 -4.22 -5.23
N GLU A 36 33.38 -3.92 -3.93
CA GLU A 36 34.57 -4.04 -3.08
C GLU A 36 35.04 -5.49 -3.00
N VAL A 37 34.13 -6.42 -2.71
CA VAL A 37 34.40 -7.86 -2.67
C VAL A 37 34.89 -8.36 -4.02
N VAL A 38 34.27 -7.96 -5.12
CA VAL A 38 34.71 -8.34 -6.48
C VAL A 38 36.11 -7.80 -6.77
N SER A 39 36.40 -6.56 -6.38
CA SER A 39 37.72 -5.97 -6.57
C SER A 39 38.80 -6.67 -5.75
N TYR A 40 38.48 -7.05 -4.51
CA TYR A 40 39.35 -7.80 -3.61
C TYR A 40 39.66 -9.17 -4.20
N ILE A 41 38.63 -9.92 -4.61
CA ILE A 41 38.76 -11.24 -5.25
C ILE A 41 39.64 -11.15 -6.50
N ARG A 42 39.46 -10.11 -7.33
CA ARG A 42 40.26 -9.92 -8.54
C ARG A 42 41.74 -9.66 -8.20
N ARG A 43 42.00 -8.75 -7.26
CA ARG A 43 43.38 -8.43 -6.82
C ARG A 43 44.09 -9.65 -6.25
N GLU A 44 43.39 -10.42 -5.42
CA GLU A 44 43.93 -11.64 -4.81
C GLU A 44 44.18 -12.74 -5.85
N ARG A 45 43.29 -12.87 -6.84
CA ARG A 45 43.52 -13.78 -7.98
C ARG A 45 44.79 -13.43 -8.75
N ASP A 46 45.05 -12.13 -8.95
CA ASP A 46 46.19 -11.66 -9.74
C ASP A 46 47.53 -11.85 -9.02
N SER A 47 47.55 -11.80 -7.67
CA SER A 47 48.73 -12.08 -6.85
C SER A 47 49.03 -13.57 -6.65
N MET A 48 48.04 -14.46 -6.87
CA MET A 48 48.20 -15.91 -6.69
C MET A 48 48.97 -16.59 -7.83
N ALA A 49 49.81 -17.56 -7.45
CA ALA A 49 50.43 -18.53 -8.36
C ALA A 49 49.38 -19.32 -9.17
N LEU A 50 49.73 -19.73 -10.39
CA LEU A 50 48.83 -20.39 -11.34
C LEU A 50 48.07 -21.60 -10.76
N GLU A 51 48.74 -22.42 -9.95
CA GLU A 51 48.14 -23.61 -9.31
C GLU A 51 47.10 -23.24 -8.24
N VAL A 52 47.36 -22.19 -7.45
CA VAL A 52 46.44 -21.70 -6.40
C VAL A 52 45.23 -21.02 -7.04
N ARG A 53 45.46 -20.30 -8.14
CA ARG A 53 44.41 -19.60 -8.91
C ARG A 53 43.33 -20.56 -9.41
N GLY A 54 43.72 -21.76 -9.85
CA GLY A 54 42.79 -22.81 -10.27
C GLY A 54 41.87 -23.28 -9.14
N ARG A 55 42.45 -23.56 -7.97
CA ARG A 55 41.69 -23.98 -6.76
C ARG A 55 40.74 -22.89 -6.28
N PHE A 56 41.22 -21.65 -6.21
CA PHE A 56 40.42 -20.50 -5.79
C PHE A 56 39.19 -20.29 -6.69
N ARG A 57 39.35 -20.40 -8.01
CA ARG A 57 38.23 -20.35 -8.95
C ARG A 57 37.22 -21.48 -8.72
N GLY A 58 37.71 -22.70 -8.44
CA GLY A 58 36.86 -23.85 -8.10
C GLY A 58 36.00 -23.59 -6.86
N CYS A 59 36.61 -23.08 -5.79
CA CYS A 59 35.90 -22.73 -4.56
C CYS A 59 34.82 -21.66 -4.78
N LEU A 60 35.10 -20.62 -5.55
CA LEU A 60 34.10 -19.57 -5.86
C LEU A 60 32.89 -20.13 -6.63
N LEU A 61 33.11 -21.04 -7.58
CA LEU A 61 32.03 -21.69 -8.32
C LEU A 61 31.20 -22.60 -7.41
N GLU A 62 31.84 -23.31 -6.50
CA GLU A 62 31.16 -24.16 -5.52
C GLU A 62 30.31 -23.35 -4.55
N MET A 63 30.83 -22.24 -4.02
CA MET A 63 30.08 -21.28 -3.20
C MET A 63 28.85 -20.76 -3.96
N GLY A 64 29.02 -20.32 -5.21
CA GLY A 64 27.92 -19.88 -6.06
C GLY A 64 26.86 -20.96 -6.28
N ASN A 65 27.28 -22.22 -6.44
CA ASN A 65 26.36 -23.35 -6.56
C ASN A 65 25.61 -23.65 -5.26
N ILE A 66 26.24 -23.52 -4.09
CA ILE A 66 25.58 -23.68 -2.78
C ILE A 66 24.51 -22.60 -2.62
N ILE A 67 24.86 -21.34 -2.87
CA ILE A 67 23.91 -20.22 -2.79
C ILE A 67 22.72 -20.46 -3.74
N LYS A 68 22.98 -20.89 -4.98
CA LYS A 68 21.93 -21.18 -5.96
C LYS A 68 21.02 -22.37 -5.57
N LYS A 69 21.58 -23.39 -4.92
CA LYS A 69 20.84 -24.57 -4.45
C LYS A 69 20.08 -24.31 -3.16
N THR A 70 20.41 -23.24 -2.44
CA THR A 70 19.69 -22.88 -1.23
C THR A 70 18.29 -22.48 -1.66
N SER A 71 17.34 -23.40 -1.45
CA SER A 71 15.94 -23.18 -1.81
C SER A 71 15.46 -21.89 -1.17
N PRO A 72 14.65 -21.07 -1.87
CA PRO A 72 13.87 -20.06 -1.19
C PRO A 72 13.14 -20.76 -0.05
N VAL A 73 13.30 -20.25 1.17
CA VAL A 73 12.54 -20.68 2.35
C VAL A 73 11.08 -20.79 1.92
N TYR A 74 10.44 -21.92 2.24
CA TYR A 74 9.01 -22.13 1.95
C TYR A 74 8.26 -20.87 2.39
N LEU A 75 7.62 -20.21 1.42
CA LEU A 75 6.88 -18.99 1.66
C LEU A 75 5.60 -19.38 2.37
N ASP A 76 5.65 -19.42 3.69
CA ASP A 76 4.44 -19.51 4.50
C ASP A 76 3.57 -18.26 4.25
N ASP A 77 2.27 -18.40 4.50
CA ASP A 77 1.26 -17.37 4.20
C ASP A 77 1.59 -16.03 4.86
N ASP A 78 2.18 -16.07 6.07
CA ASP A 78 2.66 -14.89 6.79
C ASP A 78 3.77 -14.16 6.03
N LEU A 79 4.75 -14.89 5.48
CA LEU A 79 5.85 -14.28 4.73
C LEU A 79 5.35 -13.72 3.39
N ALA A 80 4.40 -14.40 2.75
CA ALA A 80 3.73 -13.88 1.55
C ALA A 80 2.97 -12.59 1.86
N HIS A 81 2.27 -12.53 3.01
CA HIS A 81 1.57 -11.35 3.48
C HIS A 81 2.52 -10.18 3.75
N LEU A 82 3.60 -10.41 4.51
CA LEU A 82 4.63 -9.39 4.81
C LEU A 82 5.28 -8.85 3.53
N ARG A 83 5.60 -9.73 2.57
CA ARG A 83 6.13 -9.32 1.26
C ARG A 83 5.15 -8.44 0.50
N ARG A 84 3.87 -8.78 0.52
CA ARG A 84 2.83 -7.99 -0.15
C ARG A 84 2.75 -6.57 0.43
N ILE A 85 2.62 -6.43 1.75
CA ILE A 85 2.50 -5.10 2.38
C ILE A 85 3.79 -4.26 2.23
N MET A 86 4.95 -4.91 2.19
CA MET A 86 6.22 -4.26 1.87
C MET A 86 6.24 -3.71 0.43
N LEU A 87 5.77 -4.50 -0.56
CA LEU A 87 5.70 -4.08 -1.95
C LEU A 87 4.66 -2.98 -2.16
N ASP A 88 3.50 -3.06 -1.51
CA ASP A 88 2.48 -2.02 -1.52
C ASP A 88 3.08 -0.69 -1.03
N ALA A 89 3.83 -0.71 0.09
CA ALA A 89 4.51 0.46 0.61
C ALA A 89 5.54 1.04 -0.38
N GLY A 90 6.32 0.17 -1.04
CA GLY A 90 7.26 0.59 -2.09
C GLY A 90 6.57 1.20 -3.31
N ALA A 91 5.34 0.77 -3.62
CA ALA A 91 4.50 1.33 -4.67
C ALA A 91 3.70 2.58 -4.23
N GLY A 92 3.79 2.98 -2.95
CA GLY A 92 3.02 4.09 -2.39
C GLY A 92 1.52 3.78 -2.19
N ILE A 93 1.15 2.50 -2.21
CA ILE A 93 -0.22 2.04 -1.97
C ILE A 93 -0.46 1.99 -0.45
N SER A 94 -1.52 2.65 0.03
CA SER A 94 -1.88 2.70 1.46
C SER A 94 -3.34 2.29 1.62
N LYS A 95 -3.56 1.19 2.36
CA LYS A 95 -4.91 0.68 2.61
C LYS A 95 -5.66 1.60 3.57
N HIS A 96 -4.98 2.10 4.59
CA HIS A 96 -5.57 3.01 5.55
C HIS A 96 -6.00 4.32 4.88
N ARG A 97 -5.17 4.88 3.97
CA ARG A 97 -5.56 6.06 3.19
C ARG A 97 -6.79 5.78 2.33
N SER A 98 -6.80 4.66 1.62
CA SER A 98 -7.92 4.26 0.76
C SER A 98 -9.22 4.11 1.57
N TRP A 99 -9.13 3.58 2.79
CA TRP A 99 -10.25 3.45 3.71
C TRP A 99 -10.80 4.82 4.16
N LEU A 100 -9.91 5.74 4.56
CA LEU A 100 -10.31 7.11 4.93
C LEU A 100 -10.99 7.86 3.77
N ASP A 101 -10.45 7.71 2.56
CA ASP A 101 -11.00 8.35 1.37
C ASP A 101 -12.40 7.79 1.03
N ALA A 102 -12.60 6.48 1.19
CA ALA A 102 -13.90 5.84 1.02
C ALA A 102 -14.93 6.35 2.06
N ARG A 103 -14.54 6.42 3.34
CA ARG A 103 -15.40 6.91 4.42
C ARG A 103 -15.81 8.37 4.21
N ALA A 104 -14.87 9.21 3.78
CA ALA A 104 -15.15 10.61 3.44
C ALA A 104 -16.12 10.72 2.26
N ALA A 105 -15.97 9.88 1.24
CA ALA A 105 -16.87 9.85 0.09
C ALA A 105 -18.30 9.43 0.46
N GLU A 106 -18.47 8.50 1.40
CA GLU A 106 -19.79 8.09 1.90
C GLU A 106 -20.49 9.19 2.70
N GLN A 107 -19.78 9.88 3.59
CA GLN A 107 -20.34 11.00 4.35
C GLN A 107 -20.81 12.15 3.44
N ASN A 108 -20.07 12.45 2.37
CA ASN A 108 -20.46 13.45 1.39
C ASN A 108 -21.74 13.08 0.62
N LYS A 109 -21.95 11.79 0.34
CA LYS A 109 -23.18 11.31 -0.33
C LYS A 109 -24.42 11.53 0.54
N TRP A 110 -24.34 11.26 1.84
CA TRP A 110 -25.49 11.41 2.74
C TRP A 110 -25.76 12.87 3.15
N SER A 111 -24.70 13.70 3.19
CA SER A 111 -24.83 15.15 3.46
C SER A 111 -25.46 15.95 2.32
N SER A 112 -25.56 15.37 1.12
CA SER A 112 -26.06 16.04 -0.09
C SER A 112 -27.56 15.85 -0.34
N THR A 113 -28.35 15.37 0.63
CA THR A 113 -29.82 15.29 0.48
C THR A 113 -30.41 16.69 0.60
N PRO A 114 -30.97 17.30 -0.46
CA PRO A 114 -31.64 18.59 -0.32
C PRO A 114 -32.91 18.37 0.50
N ALA A 115 -33.01 19.07 1.63
CA ALA A 115 -34.27 19.24 2.33
C ALA A 115 -35.26 19.91 1.34
N SER A 116 -36.10 19.09 0.72
CA SER A 116 -37.25 19.55 -0.04
C SER A 116 -38.20 20.24 0.94
N ARG A 117 -38.03 21.55 1.10
CA ARG A 117 -38.99 22.44 1.75
C ARG A 117 -40.24 22.48 0.89
N GLY A 118 -41.14 21.53 1.11
CA GLY A 118 -42.55 21.70 0.74
C GLY A 118 -43.21 22.62 1.76
N ASN A 119 -43.73 23.76 1.31
CA ASN A 119 -44.77 24.56 1.96
C ASN A 119 -45.45 25.47 0.90
N PRO A 120 -46.73 25.84 1.07
CA PRO A 120 -47.83 25.40 0.20
C PRO A 120 -48.45 26.53 -0.65
N PRO A 121 -49.30 26.24 -1.66
CA PRO A 121 -50.12 27.27 -2.27
C PRO A 121 -51.35 27.58 -1.40
N THR A 122 -51.39 28.81 -0.89
CA THR A 122 -52.56 29.47 -0.31
C THR A 122 -53.72 29.46 -1.31
N ILE A 123 -54.77 28.69 -1.02
CA ILE A 123 -56.04 28.77 -1.76
C ILE A 123 -56.77 30.04 -1.30
N SER A 124 -56.77 31.05 -2.15
CA SER A 124 -57.60 32.25 -2.02
C SER A 124 -59.05 31.90 -2.35
N ALA A 125 -59.88 31.67 -1.34
CA ALA A 125 -61.33 31.53 -1.51
C ALA A 125 -61.96 32.93 -1.62
N HIS A 126 -62.33 33.31 -2.84
CA HIS A 126 -63.13 34.51 -3.11
C HIS A 126 -64.60 34.18 -2.81
N PHE A 127 -65.14 34.79 -1.75
CA PHE A 127 -66.53 34.67 -1.32
C PHE A 127 -67.38 35.62 -2.18
N THR A 128 -68.22 35.09 -3.07
CA THR A 128 -69.26 35.88 -3.76
C THR A 128 -70.57 35.75 -3.01
N GLU A 129 -70.95 36.85 -2.37
CA GLU A 129 -72.22 37.10 -1.69
C GLU A 129 -73.28 37.44 -2.75
N ASN A 130 -74.29 36.58 -2.93
CA ASN A 130 -75.42 36.85 -3.82
C ASN A 130 -76.50 37.64 -3.08
N HIS A 131 -76.71 38.87 -3.55
CA HIS A 131 -77.71 39.82 -3.10
C HIS A 131 -79.10 39.37 -3.54
N ILE A 132 -79.97 39.07 -2.56
CA ILE A 132 -81.40 38.87 -2.74
C ILE A 132 -82.03 40.24 -3.06
N VAL A 133 -82.71 40.33 -4.19
CA VAL A 133 -83.48 41.50 -4.65
C VAL A 133 -84.93 41.32 -4.22
N ASP A 134 -85.46 42.33 -3.53
CA ASP A 134 -86.89 42.49 -3.23
C ASP A 134 -87.40 43.83 -3.83
N LYS A 135 -88.64 43.78 -4.34
CA LYS A 135 -89.53 44.87 -4.85
C LYS A 135 -89.19 45.48 -6.22
N TYR A 136 -90.12 45.63 -7.16
CA TYR A 136 -91.57 45.91 -7.08
C TYR A 136 -92.40 45.05 -8.03
#